data_AF-F2TXC3-F1
#
_entry.id   AF-F2TXC3-F1
#
_cell.length_a   1.000
_cell.length_b   1.000
_cell.length_c   1.000
_cell.angle_alpha   90.00
_cell.angle_beta   90.00
_cell.angle_gamma   90.00
#
_symmetry.space_group_name_H-M   'P 1'
#
loop_
_entity.id
_entity.type
_entity.pdbx_description
1 polymer ?
#
loop_
_entity_poly.entity_id
_entity_poly.type
_entity_poly.pdbx_seq_one_letter_code
_entity_poly.pdbx_strand_id
1 'polypeptide(L)'
;MYNINDCFLSYLKLDLASVCADEENHNLMLATLDACWSCVVPCEAARALFLKSEGVYVLLDILEGSPDSLLNIVLGILTDLAEHPHVTKHMTHWSGRQHASVVALLVALWEKECTRLGCPTRFSAVSDTQPFPLQARLLRQSVRLADALAQEEQAFVQSTSGYA
;
A
#
# COMPACT_ATOMS: atom_id res chain seq x y z
N MET A 1 -9.40 -32.16 2.62
CA MET A 1 -9.37 -31.22 3.76
C MET A 1 -9.59 -29.84 3.17
N TYR A 2 -10.72 -29.19 3.47
CA TYR A 2 -10.97 -27.83 3.00
C TYR A 2 -9.97 -26.90 3.68
N ASN A 3 -9.10 -26.28 2.88
CA ASN A 3 -8.08 -25.38 3.39
C ASN A 3 -8.77 -24.09 3.85
N ILE A 4 -8.41 -23.57 5.02
CA ILE A 4 -9.05 -22.36 5.57
C ILE A 4 -8.95 -21.16 4.60
N ASN A 5 -7.88 -21.16 3.78
CA ASN A 5 -7.65 -20.19 2.72
C ASN A 5 -8.67 -20.28 1.57
N ASP A 6 -9.20 -21.46 1.23
CA ASP A 6 -10.22 -21.59 0.18
C ASP A 6 -11.58 -21.10 0.67
N CYS A 7 -11.93 -21.36 1.93
CA CYS A 7 -13.11 -20.74 2.56
C CYS A 7 -12.99 -19.22 2.60
N PHE A 8 -11.80 -18.72 2.93
CA PHE A 8 -11.50 -17.29 2.99
C PHE A 8 -11.62 -16.61 1.61
N LEU A 9 -11.05 -17.20 0.57
CA LEU A 9 -11.17 -16.73 -0.81
C LEU A 9 -12.59 -16.78 -1.35
N SER A 10 -13.34 -17.84 -0.99
CA SER A 10 -14.76 -17.94 -1.33
C SER A 10 -15.55 -16.82 -0.67
N TYR A 11 -15.22 -16.50 0.59
CA TYR A 11 -15.82 -15.39 1.32
C TYR A 11 -15.48 -14.05 0.68
N LEU A 12 -14.21 -13.78 0.37
CA LEU A 12 -13.79 -12.56 -0.33
C LEU A 12 -14.47 -12.39 -1.69
N LYS A 13 -14.63 -13.48 -2.46
CA LYS A 13 -15.32 -13.43 -3.77
C LYS A 13 -16.83 -13.19 -3.64
N LEU A 14 -17.47 -13.79 -2.62
CA LEU A 14 -18.89 -13.59 -2.33
C LEU A 14 -19.16 -12.16 -1.81
N ASP A 15 -18.30 -11.65 -0.95
CA ASP A 15 -18.47 -10.34 -0.33
C ASP A 15 -18.04 -9.19 -1.23
N LEU A 16 -17.10 -9.39 -2.17
CA LEU A 16 -16.79 -8.42 -3.22
C LEU A 16 -18.05 -8.04 -4.04
N ALA A 17 -18.94 -9.01 -4.28
CA ALA A 17 -20.20 -8.75 -4.97
C ALA A 17 -21.22 -7.99 -4.09
N SER A 18 -21.15 -8.17 -2.77
CA SER A 18 -22.04 -7.52 -1.78
C SER A 18 -21.58 -6.10 -1.42
N VAL A 19 -20.26 -5.88 -1.35
CA VAL A 19 -19.63 -4.61 -0.97
C VAL A 19 -19.84 -3.52 -2.01
N CYS A 20 -19.96 -3.90 -3.28
CA CYS A 20 -20.39 -2.96 -4.32
C CYS A 20 -21.86 -2.54 -4.16
N ALA A 21 -22.65 -3.20 -3.31
CA ALA A 21 -24.08 -2.98 -3.14
C ALA A 21 -24.46 -2.28 -1.82
N ASP A 22 -23.80 -2.56 -0.68
CA ASP A 22 -24.18 -2.01 0.64
C ASP A 22 -22.99 -1.59 1.53
N GLU A 23 -23.13 -0.44 2.23
CA GLU A 23 -22.13 0.11 3.16
C GLU A 23 -22.01 -0.67 4.48
N GLU A 24 -23.04 -1.41 4.90
CA GLU A 24 -23.06 -2.12 6.20
C GLU A 24 -22.04 -3.26 6.29
N ASN A 25 -21.62 -3.83 5.15
CA ASN A 25 -20.63 -4.91 5.10
C ASN A 25 -19.17 -4.43 5.20
N HIS A 26 -18.94 -3.12 5.27
CA HIS A 26 -17.59 -2.53 5.30
C HIS A 26 -16.73 -3.05 6.48
N ASN A 27 -17.32 -3.15 7.67
CA ASN A 27 -16.61 -3.58 8.88
C ASN A 27 -16.22 -5.07 8.83
N LEU A 28 -17.08 -5.88 8.22
CA LEU A 28 -16.83 -7.32 8.08
C LEU A 28 -15.70 -7.57 7.08
N MET A 29 -15.67 -6.83 5.98
CA MET A 29 -14.58 -6.90 5.02
C MET A 29 -13.27 -6.36 5.63
N LEU A 30 -13.32 -5.27 6.41
CA LEU A 30 -12.15 -4.77 7.14
C LEU A 30 -11.56 -5.84 8.09
N ALA A 31 -12.40 -6.49 8.89
CA ALA A 31 -11.94 -7.56 9.80
C ALA A 31 -11.37 -8.75 9.03
N THR A 32 -11.96 -9.09 7.88
CA THR A 32 -11.49 -10.15 6.99
C THR A 32 -10.12 -9.83 6.41
N LEU A 33 -9.92 -8.58 5.95
CA LEU A 33 -8.63 -8.11 5.44
C LEU A 33 -7.57 -8.00 6.54
N ASP A 34 -7.94 -7.57 7.74
CA ASP A 34 -7.04 -7.51 8.90
C ASP A 34 -6.55 -8.91 9.32
N ALA A 35 -7.45 -9.90 9.31
CA ALA A 35 -7.09 -11.29 9.49
C ALA A 35 -6.18 -11.81 8.36
N CYS A 36 -6.41 -11.38 7.11
CA CYS A 36 -5.52 -11.70 5.99
C CYS A 36 -4.12 -11.12 6.22
N TRP A 37 -4.03 -9.85 6.61
CA TRP A 37 -2.76 -9.20 6.88
C TRP A 37 -2.01 -9.94 7.97
N SER A 38 -2.68 -10.25 9.08
CA SER A 38 -2.07 -10.91 10.24
C SER A 38 -1.71 -12.38 10.00
N CYS A 39 -2.43 -13.11 9.13
CA CYS A 39 -2.22 -14.55 8.95
C CYS A 39 -1.48 -14.92 7.65
N VAL A 40 -1.70 -14.18 6.56
CA VAL A 40 -1.15 -14.52 5.23
C VAL A 40 0.19 -13.84 5.00
N VAL A 41 0.37 -12.60 5.46
CA VAL A 41 1.63 -11.86 5.26
C VAL A 41 2.79 -12.48 6.03
N PRO A 42 2.70 -12.86 7.33
CA PRO A 42 3.85 -13.41 8.05
C PRO A 42 4.10 -14.91 7.79
N CYS A 43 3.11 -15.67 7.28
CA CYS A 43 3.22 -17.12 7.10
C CYS A 43 3.46 -17.51 5.64
N GLU A 44 4.64 -18.07 5.33
CA GLU A 44 5.01 -18.48 3.97
C GLU A 44 4.09 -19.57 3.38
N ALA A 45 3.64 -20.53 4.21
CA ALA A 45 2.72 -21.57 3.78
C ALA A 45 1.34 -21.02 3.41
N ALA A 46 0.81 -20.09 4.22
CA ALA A 46 -0.45 -19.41 3.94
C ALA A 46 -0.32 -18.53 2.67
N ARG A 47 0.80 -17.83 2.53
CA ARG A 47 1.10 -17.01 1.34
C ARG A 47 1.16 -17.83 0.06
N ALA A 48 1.84 -18.98 0.08
CA ALA A 48 1.94 -19.87 -1.08
C ALA A 48 0.58 -20.43 -1.48
N LEU A 49 -0.27 -20.79 -0.51
CA LEU A 49 -1.65 -21.20 -0.76
C LEU A 49 -2.49 -20.05 -1.32
N PHE A 50 -2.33 -18.84 -0.78
CA PHE A 50 -3.02 -17.65 -1.25
C PHE A 50 -2.66 -17.31 -2.71
N LEU A 51 -1.38 -17.44 -3.09
CA LEU A 51 -0.93 -17.28 -4.47
C LEU A 51 -1.51 -18.36 -5.39
N LYS A 52 -1.51 -19.61 -4.93
CA LYS A 52 -2.04 -20.75 -5.71
C LYS A 52 -3.53 -20.64 -5.96
N SER A 53 -4.28 -20.11 -5.00
CA SER A 53 -5.72 -19.93 -5.09
C SER A 53 -6.11 -18.54 -5.65
N GLU A 54 -5.20 -17.85 -6.35
CA GLU A 54 -5.47 -16.59 -7.05
C GLU A 54 -5.90 -15.42 -6.14
N GLY A 55 -5.54 -15.46 -4.86
CA GLY A 55 -5.93 -14.43 -3.88
C GLY A 55 -5.43 -13.04 -4.22
N VAL A 56 -4.28 -12.94 -4.88
CA VAL A 56 -3.72 -11.66 -5.34
C VAL A 56 -4.63 -11.01 -6.39
N TYR A 57 -5.26 -11.79 -7.27
CA TYR A 57 -6.20 -11.27 -8.26
C TYR A 57 -7.47 -10.74 -7.60
N VAL A 58 -7.98 -11.45 -6.59
CA VAL A 58 -9.14 -11.00 -5.83
C VAL A 58 -8.87 -9.70 -5.09
N LEU A 59 -7.67 -9.53 -4.49
CA LEU A 59 -7.30 -8.26 -3.86
C LEU A 59 -7.23 -7.11 -4.86
N LEU A 60 -6.75 -7.36 -6.08
CA LEU A 60 -6.71 -6.35 -7.13
C LEU A 60 -8.10 -6.00 -7.68
N ASP A 61 -9.00 -6.99 -7.76
CA ASP A 61 -10.40 -6.75 -8.14
C ASP A 61 -11.14 -5.95 -7.06
N ILE A 62 -10.86 -6.21 -5.77
CA ILE A 62 -11.33 -5.38 -4.64
C ILE A 62 -10.77 -3.96 -4.78
N LEU A 63 -9.49 -3.81 -5.11
CA LEU A 63 -8.85 -2.51 -5.31
C LEU A 63 -9.49 -1.70 -6.46
N GLU A 64 -9.95 -2.36 -7.53
CA GLU A 64 -10.65 -1.69 -8.64
C GLU A 64 -12.07 -1.25 -8.25
N GLY A 65 -12.76 -1.98 -7.36
CA GLY A 65 -14.19 -1.80 -7.07
C GLY A 65 -14.55 -1.17 -5.71
N SER A 66 -13.60 -0.95 -4.81
CA SER A 66 -13.88 -0.56 -3.41
C SER A 66 -13.72 0.94 -3.11
N PRO A 67 -14.41 1.45 -2.07
CA PRO A 67 -14.27 2.84 -1.61
C PRO A 67 -12.92 3.11 -0.92
N ASP A 68 -12.53 4.38 -0.86
CA ASP A 68 -11.17 4.84 -0.50
C ASP A 68 -10.63 4.33 0.85
N SER A 69 -11.50 4.06 1.83
CA SER A 69 -11.10 3.53 3.14
C SER A 69 -10.55 2.11 3.09
N LEU A 70 -11.02 1.28 2.16
CA LEU A 70 -10.53 -0.10 1.98
C LEU A 70 -9.29 -0.17 1.10
N LEU A 71 -9.14 0.77 0.16
CA LEU A 71 -8.00 0.84 -0.74
C LEU A 71 -6.68 0.88 0.03
N ASN A 72 -6.61 1.63 1.14
CA ASN A 72 -5.39 1.75 1.94
C ASN A 72 -4.95 0.41 2.56
N ILE A 73 -5.89 -0.37 3.10
CA ILE A 73 -5.57 -1.67 3.73
C ILE A 73 -5.20 -2.69 2.66
N VAL A 74 -5.94 -2.73 1.55
CA VAL A 74 -5.63 -3.62 0.44
C VAL A 74 -4.26 -3.29 -0.17
N LEU A 75 -3.93 -2.01 -0.35
CA LEU A 75 -2.61 -1.57 -0.80
C LEU A 75 -1.50 -1.94 0.19
N GLY A 76 -1.75 -1.83 1.50
CA GLY A 76 -0.82 -2.27 2.53
C GLY A 76 -0.50 -3.76 2.42
N ILE A 77 -1.54 -4.60 2.35
CA ILE A 77 -1.39 -6.05 2.19
C ILE A 77 -0.66 -6.37 0.88
N LEU A 78 -1.01 -5.73 -0.24
CA LEU A 78 -0.34 -5.93 -1.53
C LEU A 78 1.13 -5.51 -1.49
N THR A 79 1.46 -4.42 -0.79
CA THR A 79 2.84 -3.93 -0.66
C THR A 79 3.70 -4.93 0.13
N ASP A 80 3.20 -5.40 1.26
CA ASP A 80 3.91 -6.39 2.08
C ASP A 80 4.04 -7.74 1.37
N LEU A 81 3.05 -8.13 0.57
CA LEU A 81 3.14 -9.33 -0.26
C LEU A 81 4.13 -9.14 -1.43
N ALA A 82 4.22 -7.94 -2.00
CA ALA A 82 5.09 -7.62 -3.14
C ALA A 82 6.59 -7.66 -2.80
N GLU A 83 6.98 -7.67 -1.52
CA GLU A 83 8.36 -7.93 -1.09
C GLU A 83 8.86 -9.29 -1.58
N HIS A 84 7.96 -10.25 -1.82
CA HIS A 84 8.31 -11.55 -2.37
C HIS A 84 8.30 -11.58 -3.92
N PRO A 85 9.37 -12.05 -4.57
CA PRO A 85 9.52 -12.03 -6.04
C PRO A 85 8.55 -12.96 -6.80
N HIS A 86 7.89 -13.88 -6.09
CA HIS A 86 6.84 -14.72 -6.67
C HIS A 86 5.53 -13.95 -6.83
N VAL A 87 5.24 -13.01 -5.93
CA VAL A 87 4.00 -12.23 -5.93
C VAL A 87 4.01 -11.21 -7.07
N THR A 88 5.13 -10.55 -7.31
CA THR A 88 5.28 -9.59 -8.42
C THR A 88 5.05 -10.22 -9.79
N LYS A 89 5.43 -11.49 -9.98
CA LYS A 89 5.09 -12.25 -11.20
C LYS A 89 3.59 -12.49 -11.33
N HIS A 90 2.91 -12.83 -10.24
CA HIS A 90 1.45 -12.98 -10.28
C HIS A 90 0.76 -11.64 -10.53
N MET A 91 1.17 -10.56 -9.87
CA MET A 91 0.60 -9.21 -10.07
C MET A 91 0.72 -8.71 -11.52
N THR A 92 1.84 -8.98 -12.18
CA THR A 92 2.05 -8.57 -13.59
C THR A 92 1.21 -9.37 -14.58
N HIS A 93 0.73 -10.56 -14.20
CA HIS A 93 -0.19 -11.37 -15.02
C HIS A 93 -1.66 -11.00 -14.80
N TRP A 94 -1.99 -10.17 -13.81
CA TRP A 94 -3.36 -9.73 -13.60
C TRP A 94 -3.79 -8.74 -14.69
N SER A 95 -5.00 -8.92 -15.20
CA SER A 95 -5.67 -7.99 -16.11
C SER A 95 -7.06 -7.65 -15.56
N GLY A 96 -7.28 -6.38 -15.21
CA GLY A 96 -8.57 -5.90 -14.69
C GLY A 96 -9.67 -5.84 -15.75
N ARG A 97 -10.85 -5.33 -15.36
CA ARG A 97 -12.05 -5.31 -16.23
C ARG A 97 -11.86 -4.54 -17.54
N GLN A 98 -10.92 -3.61 -17.60
CA GLN A 98 -10.58 -2.85 -18.81
C GLN A 98 -9.24 -3.26 -19.47
N HIS A 99 -8.74 -4.47 -19.22
CA HIS A 99 -7.38 -4.90 -19.63
C HIS A 99 -6.27 -3.97 -19.08
N ALA A 100 -6.59 -3.23 -18.02
CA ALA A 100 -5.61 -2.42 -17.33
C ALA A 100 -4.62 -3.33 -16.61
N SER A 101 -3.33 -3.08 -16.81
CA SER A 101 -2.29 -3.71 -16.01
C SER A 101 -2.39 -3.21 -14.56
N VAL A 102 -1.85 -3.98 -13.62
CA VAL A 102 -1.66 -3.55 -12.22
C VAL A 102 -1.04 -2.14 -12.14
N VAL A 103 -0.08 -1.85 -13.02
CA VAL A 103 0.62 -0.56 -13.05
C VAL A 103 -0.34 0.56 -13.45
N ALA A 104 -1.18 0.34 -14.48
CA ALA A 104 -2.17 1.32 -14.90
C ALA A 104 -3.20 1.61 -13.79
N LEU A 105 -3.64 0.57 -13.07
CA LEU A 105 -4.54 0.72 -11.93
C LEU A 105 -3.90 1.56 -10.81
N LEU A 106 -2.66 1.25 -10.43
CA LEU A 106 -1.94 2.00 -9.39
C LEU A 106 -1.67 3.45 -9.78
N VAL A 107 -1.38 3.72 -11.06
CA VAL A 107 -1.22 5.09 -11.57
C VAL A 107 -2.54 5.86 -11.48
N ALA A 108 -3.65 5.26 -11.91
CA ALA A 108 -4.96 5.90 -11.81
C ALA A 108 -5.37 6.20 -10.36
N LEU A 109 -5.07 5.27 -9.43
CA LEU A 109 -5.28 5.48 -8.00
C LEU A 109 -4.42 6.62 -7.45
N TRP A 110 -3.16 6.68 -7.85
CA TRP A 110 -2.25 7.76 -7.46
C TRP A 110 -2.73 9.13 -7.98
N GLU A 111 -3.22 9.20 -9.21
CA GLU A 111 -3.76 10.43 -9.79
C GLU A 111 -5.03 10.89 -9.06
N LYS A 112 -5.92 9.94 -8.72
CA LYS A 112 -7.12 10.21 -7.91
C LYS A 112 -6.74 10.77 -6.54
N GLU A 113 -5.77 10.15 -5.87
CA GLU A 113 -5.30 10.58 -4.56
C GLU A 113 -4.59 11.95 -4.62
N CYS A 114 -3.77 12.19 -5.64
CA CYS A 114 -3.16 13.52 -5.86
C CYS A 114 -4.23 14.60 -6.04
N THR A 115 -5.27 14.31 -6.81
CA THR A 115 -6.40 15.23 -7.02
C THR A 115 -7.13 15.52 -5.70
N ARG A 116 -7.37 14.48 -4.89
CA ARG A 116 -7.98 14.60 -3.56
C ARG A 116 -7.15 15.48 -2.62
N LEU A 117 -5.82 15.38 -2.70
CA LEU A 117 -4.88 16.15 -1.90
C LEU A 117 -4.58 17.56 -2.48
N GLY A 118 -5.17 17.92 -3.62
CA GLY A 118 -4.90 19.19 -4.31
C GLY A 118 -3.48 19.29 -4.89
N CYS A 119 -2.84 18.15 -5.09
CA CYS A 119 -1.50 18.02 -5.65
C CYS A 119 -1.57 17.96 -7.19
N PRO A 120 -0.79 18.76 -7.94
CA PRO A 120 -0.75 18.65 -9.40
C PRO A 120 -0.27 17.28 -9.85
N THR A 121 -1.03 16.64 -10.74
CA THR A 121 -0.70 15.35 -11.36
C THR A 121 0.57 15.48 -12.22
N ARG A 122 1.66 14.90 -11.72
CA ARG A 122 3.05 15.14 -12.13
C ARG A 122 3.49 14.45 -13.44
N PHE A 123 2.60 14.20 -14.39
CA PHE A 123 3.01 13.50 -15.64
C PHE A 123 3.21 14.42 -16.85
N SER A 124 2.77 15.68 -16.82
CA SER A 124 2.90 16.60 -17.96
C SER A 124 3.89 17.76 -17.77
N ALA A 125 4.45 17.97 -16.58
CA ALA A 125 5.40 19.06 -16.36
C ALA A 125 6.48 18.70 -15.33
N VAL A 126 7.63 18.27 -15.82
CA VAL A 126 8.90 18.37 -15.08
C VAL A 126 9.33 19.84 -15.10
N SER A 127 8.64 20.67 -14.31
CA SER A 127 9.20 21.92 -13.82
C SER A 127 9.52 21.70 -12.35
N ASP A 128 10.77 22.01 -12.02
CA ASP A 128 11.48 21.72 -10.78
C ASP A 128 10.98 22.52 -9.55
N THR A 129 9.66 22.55 -9.35
CA THR A 129 9.01 23.23 -8.23
C THR A 129 7.88 22.38 -7.67
N GLN A 130 8.31 21.27 -7.06
CA GLN A 130 7.70 20.50 -5.96
C GLN A 130 6.18 20.46 -5.80
N PRO A 131 5.64 19.22 -5.73
CA PRO A 131 5.21 18.74 -4.42
C PRO A 131 5.82 17.35 -4.14
N PHE A 132 6.73 17.27 -3.17
CA PHE A 132 7.15 15.99 -2.61
C PHE A 132 5.95 15.32 -1.91
N PRO A 133 5.82 13.97 -1.95
CA PRO A 133 4.83 13.29 -1.12
C PRO A 133 5.02 13.70 0.34
N LEU A 134 3.92 13.91 1.08
CA LEU A 134 3.94 14.37 2.48
C LEU A 134 4.92 13.55 3.34
N GLN A 135 5.01 12.24 3.09
CA GLN A 135 5.97 11.34 3.74
C GLN A 135 7.44 11.72 3.49
N ALA A 136 7.81 12.06 2.26
CA ALA A 136 9.18 12.49 1.94
C ALA A 136 9.52 13.86 2.55
N ARG A 137 8.52 14.72 2.73
CA ARG A 137 8.69 16.01 3.40
C ARG A 137 8.98 15.83 4.89
N LEU A 138 8.24 14.95 5.56
CA LEU A 138 8.44 14.63 6.97
C LEU A 138 9.78 13.95 7.22
N LEU A 139 10.15 12.98 6.38
CA LEU A 139 11.45 12.30 6.49
C LEU A 139 12.62 13.28 6.31
N ARG A 140 12.58 14.17 5.32
CA ARG A 140 13.62 15.20 5.16
C ARG A 140 13.64 16.20 6.31
N GLN A 141 12.50 16.52 6.89
CA GLN A 141 12.44 17.41 8.04
C GLN A 141 13.09 16.73 9.26
N SER A 142 12.84 15.45 9.49
CA SER A 142 13.51 14.68 10.55
C SER A 142 15.01 14.53 10.34
N VAL A 143 15.47 14.28 9.10
CA VAL A 143 16.89 14.21 8.75
C VAL A 143 17.58 15.57 8.94
N ARG A 144 16.94 16.66 8.48
CA ARG A 144 17.47 18.02 8.66
C ARG A 144 17.55 18.44 10.13
N LEU A 145 16.58 18.04 10.94
CA LEU A 145 16.63 18.28 12.38
C LEU A 145 17.74 17.46 13.04
N ALA A 146 17.95 16.21 12.62
CA ALA A 146 19.06 15.39 13.09
C ALA A 146 20.43 16.01 12.71
N ASP A 147 20.58 16.49 11.47
CA ASP A 147 21.81 17.16 11.01
C ASP A 147 22.05 18.49 11.76
N ALA A 148 21.00 19.26 12.04
CA ALA A 148 21.10 20.51 12.79
C ALA A 148 21.51 20.27 14.25
N LEU A 149 20.95 19.25 14.90
CA LEU A 149 21.35 18.85 16.27
C LEU A 149 22.80 18.36 16.30
N ALA A 150 23.23 17.60 15.29
CA ALA A 150 24.62 17.14 15.20
C ALA A 150 25.61 18.31 15.01
N GLN A 151 25.23 19.36 14.27
CA GLN A 151 26.05 20.56 14.11
C GLN A 151 26.11 21.41 15.39
N GLU A 152 25.01 21.50 16.13
CA GLU A 152 24.96 22.22 17.41
C GLU A 152 25.82 21.53 18.48
N GLU A 153 25.81 20.20 18.51
CA GLU A 153 26.65 19.40 19.41
C GLU A 153 28.15 19.57 19.08
N GLN A 154 28.51 19.59 17.80
CA GLN A 154 29.89 19.84 17.37
C GLN A 154 30.36 21.27 17.68
N ALA A 155 29.49 22.27 17.52
CA ALA A 155 29.79 23.65 17.88
C ALA A 155 29.99 23.82 19.41
N PHE A 156 29.23 23.07 20.21
CA PHE A 156 29.37 23.06 21.67
C PHE A 156 30.68 22.38 22.13
N VAL A 157 31.07 21.28 21.50
CA VAL A 157 32.35 20.59 21.78
C VAL A 157 33.56 21.45 21.41
N GLN A 158 33.48 22.23 20.33
CA GLN A 158 34.56 23.16 19.95
C GLN A 158 34.66 24.38 20.89
N SER A 159 33.53 24.87 21.41
CA SER A 159 33.50 25.97 22.38
C SER A 159 34.09 25.57 23.75
N THR A 160 33.89 24.32 24.17
CA THR A 160 34.43 23.79 25.44
C THR A 160 35.91 23.40 25.35
N SER A 161 36.42 23.07 24.16
CA SER A 161 37.85 22.78 23.93
C SER A 161 38.75 24.04 23.87
N GLY A 162 38.18 25.24 23.75
CA GLY A 162 38.91 26.51 23.71
C GLY A 162 39.22 27.15 25.07
N TYR A 163 38.78 26.52 26.17
CA TYR A 163 38.96 27.00 27.55
C TYR A 163 39.90 26.12 28.40
N ALA A 164 40.64 25.19 27.77
CA ALA A 164 41.66 24.36 28.42
C ALA A 164 43.08 24.85 28.10
#